data_AF-A0A7J4NEU8-F1
#
_entry.id   AF-A0A7J4NEU8-F1
#
_cell.length_a   1.000
_cell.length_b   1.000
_cell.length_c   1.000
_cell.angle_alpha   90.00
_cell.angle_beta   90.00
_cell.angle_gamma   90.00
#
_symmetry.space_group_name_H-M   'P 1'
#
loop_
_entity.id
_entity.type
_entity.pdbx_description
1 polymer ?
#
loop_
_entity_poly.entity_id
_entity_poly.type
_entity_poly.pdbx_seq_one_letter_code
_entity_poly.pdbx_strand_id
1 'polypeptide(L)'
;DEQNRIRSTIDEYALNVPWWLVNRQRDLQSNEDAHIIGTEVKLTRKDDVSRLASIKTYRGIRHRSGHKVRGQRLRSNGRSGSTLGVQRKK
;
A
#
# COMPACT_ATOMS: atom_id res chain seq x y z
N ASP A 1 9.15 -7.32 -30.39
CA ASP A 1 7.71 -7.16 -30.67
C ASP A 1 6.81 -7.50 -29.50
N GLU A 2 6.92 -8.69 -28.92
CA GLU A 2 6.05 -9.11 -27.81
C GLU A 2 6.12 -8.22 -26.55
N GLN A 3 7.32 -7.76 -26.18
CA GLN A 3 7.49 -6.86 -25.03
C GLN A 3 6.75 -5.53 -25.19
N ASN A 4 6.72 -4.98 -26.42
CA ASN A 4 6.03 -3.72 -26.69
C ASN A 4 4.51 -3.93 -26.62
N ARG A 5 4.01 -5.06 -27.10
CA ARG A 5 2.60 -5.45 -26.95
C ARG A 5 2.18 -5.57 -25.49
N ILE A 6 3.02 -6.16 -24.64
CA ILE A 6 2.73 -6.26 -23.20
C ILE A 6 2.69 -4.87 -22.56
N ARG A 7 3.64 -3.99 -22.90
CA ARG A 7 3.65 -2.62 -22.39
C ARG A 7 2.40 -1.84 -22.77
N SER A 8 2.00 -1.86 -24.05
CA SER A 8 0.78 -1.17 -24.49
C SER A 8 -0.48 -1.72 -23.82
N THR A 9 -0.57 -3.05 -23.68
CA THR A 9 -1.69 -3.70 -22.98
C THR A 9 -1.78 -3.27 -21.52
N ILE A 10 -0.62 -3.10 -20.86
CA ILE A 10 -0.55 -2.62 -19.48
C ILE A 10 -1.04 -1.16 -19.39
N ASP A 11 -0.59 -0.31 -20.29
CA ASP A 11 -0.95 1.12 -20.27
C ASP A 11 -2.46 1.32 -20.54
N GLU A 12 -3.04 0.52 -21.42
CA GLU A 12 -4.47 0.55 -21.76
C GLU A 12 -5.37 -0.26 -20.79
N TYR A 13 -4.78 -0.98 -19.84
CA TYR A 13 -5.50 -1.95 -19.01
C TYR A 13 -6.69 -1.34 -18.26
N ALA A 14 -6.54 -0.12 -17.74
CA ALA A 14 -7.59 0.55 -16.98
C ALA A 14 -8.82 0.92 -17.83
N LEU A 15 -8.65 1.09 -19.14
CA LEU A 15 -9.74 1.45 -20.07
C LEU A 15 -10.50 0.21 -20.58
N ASN A 16 -9.78 -0.91 -20.74
CA ASN A 16 -10.32 -2.13 -21.36
C ASN A 16 -11.07 -3.02 -20.38
N VAL A 17 -10.95 -2.76 -19.07
CA VAL A 17 -11.41 -3.64 -18.00
C VAL A 17 -12.49 -2.95 -17.17
N PRO A 18 -13.50 -3.68 -16.65
CA PRO A 18 -14.47 -3.10 -15.73
C PRO A 18 -13.81 -2.46 -14.50
N TRP A 19 -14.39 -1.35 -14.03
CA TRP A 19 -13.87 -0.55 -12.92
C TRP A 19 -13.54 -1.35 -11.65
N TRP A 20 -14.30 -2.40 -11.34
CA TRP A 20 -14.13 -3.21 -10.13
C TRP A 20 -12.86 -4.07 -10.13
N LEU A 21 -12.25 -4.33 -11.28
CA LEU A 21 -11.02 -5.12 -11.40
C LEU A 21 -9.75 -4.25 -11.31
N VAL A 22 -9.91 -2.92 -11.29
CA VAL A 22 -8.81 -1.96 -11.17
C VAL A 22 -8.38 -1.80 -9.71
N ASN A 23 -7.07 -1.64 -9.47
CA ASN A 23 -6.48 -1.60 -8.12
C ASN A 23 -6.78 -0.31 -7.34
N ARG A 24 -6.93 0.83 -8.04
CA ARG A 24 -7.30 2.11 -7.44
C ARG A 24 -8.58 2.61 -8.09
N GLN A 25 -9.68 2.45 -7.38
CA GLN A 25 -11.00 2.91 -7.80
C GLN A 25 -11.28 4.28 -7.18
N ARG A 26 -11.89 5.17 -7.96
CA ARG A 26 -12.38 6.49 -7.54
C ARG A 26 -11.36 7.23 -6.67
N ASP A 27 -10.23 7.59 -7.28
CA ASP A 27 -9.21 8.34 -6.57
C ASP A 27 -9.77 9.62 -5.91
N LEU A 28 -9.26 9.97 -4.74
CA LEU A 28 -9.78 11.11 -3.97
C LEU A 28 -9.51 12.47 -4.64
N GLN A 29 -8.49 12.58 -5.49
CA GLN A 29 -8.10 13.83 -6.14
C GLN A 29 -8.69 13.94 -7.55
N SER A 30 -8.54 12.90 -8.37
CA SER A 30 -9.02 12.90 -9.76
C SER A 30 -10.44 12.34 -9.93
N ASN A 31 -10.92 11.53 -8.97
CA ASN A 31 -12.17 10.76 -9.09
C ASN A 31 -12.21 9.81 -10.30
N GLU A 32 -11.04 9.44 -10.81
CA GLU A 32 -10.88 8.48 -11.91
C GLU A 32 -10.45 7.11 -11.38
N ASP A 33 -10.72 6.07 -12.16
CA ASP A 33 -10.24 4.71 -11.91
C ASP A 33 -8.89 4.50 -12.60
N ALA A 34 -7.89 4.01 -11.85
CA ALA A 34 -6.52 3.89 -12.33
C ALA A 34 -5.86 2.57 -11.90
N HIS A 35 -5.15 1.93 -12.83
CA HIS A 35 -4.37 0.73 -12.53
C HIS A 35 -2.89 1.08 -12.32
N ILE A 36 -2.52 1.35 -11.07
CA ILE A 36 -1.17 1.79 -10.70
C ILE A 36 -0.18 0.61 -10.66
N ILE A 37 1.00 0.78 -11.27
CA ILE A 37 2.04 -0.26 -11.38
C ILE A 37 3.41 0.25 -10.95
N GLY A 38 4.27 -0.66 -10.47
CA GLY A 38 5.70 -0.41 -10.29
C GLY A 38 6.00 0.59 -9.17
N THR A 39 6.79 1.62 -9.48
CA THR A 39 7.26 2.63 -8.51
C THR A 39 6.12 3.51 -8.01
N GLU A 40 5.16 3.82 -8.87
CA GLU A 40 4.03 4.69 -8.56
C GLU A 40 3.21 4.14 -7.39
N VAL A 41 3.00 2.82 -7.30
CA VAL A 41 2.31 2.15 -6.17
C VAL A 41 2.90 2.55 -4.82
N LYS A 42 4.23 2.63 -4.73
CA LYS A 42 4.91 3.00 -3.48
C LYS A 42 4.77 4.49 -3.19
N LEU A 43 4.80 5.34 -4.20
CA LEU A 43 4.65 6.79 -4.06
C LEU A 43 3.22 7.14 -3.63
N THR A 44 2.22 6.67 -4.38
CA THR A 44 0.80 6.90 -4.06
C THR A 44 0.45 6.44 -2.65
N ARG A 45 0.95 5.26 -2.24
CA ARG A 45 0.73 4.76 -0.87
C ARG A 45 1.38 5.65 0.19
N LYS A 46 2.57 6.21 -0.07
CA LYS A 46 3.24 7.14 0.86
C LYS A 46 2.44 8.43 0.98
N ASP A 47 1.94 8.95 -0.13
CA ASP A 47 1.13 10.17 -0.16
C ASP A 47 -0.19 9.99 0.59
N ASP A 48 -0.88 8.86 0.36
CA ASP A 48 -2.11 8.50 1.09
C ASP A 48 -1.85 8.43 2.60
N VAL A 49 -0.76 7.79 3.03
CA VAL A 49 -0.39 7.69 4.45
C VAL A 49 -0.01 9.05 5.02
N SER A 50 0.74 9.86 4.28
CA SER A 50 1.13 11.22 4.66
C SER A 50 -0.09 12.08 4.90
N ARG A 51 -1.05 12.07 3.96
CA ARG A 51 -2.33 12.77 4.06
C ARG A 51 -3.11 12.35 5.30
N LEU A 52 -3.25 11.04 5.55
CA LEU A 52 -3.95 10.53 6.73
C LEU A 52 -3.28 10.98 8.05
N ALA A 53 -1.96 11.07 8.05
CA ALA A 53 -1.17 11.50 9.20
C ALA A 53 -1.21 13.02 9.41
N SER A 54 -1.29 13.82 8.34
CA SER A 54 -1.49 15.27 8.38
C SER A 54 -2.86 15.65 8.94
N ILE A 55 -3.91 14.92 8.54
CA ILE A 55 -5.27 15.08 9.08
C ILE A 55 -5.37 14.58 10.55
N LYS A 56 -4.36 13.89 11.07
CA LYS A 56 -4.32 13.29 12.42
C LYS A 56 -5.42 12.25 12.66
N THR A 57 -5.79 11.51 11.62
CA THR A 57 -6.69 10.35 11.78
C THR A 57 -6.03 9.25 12.63
N TYR A 58 -6.83 8.45 13.33
CA TYR A 58 -6.31 7.29 14.10
C TYR A 58 -5.40 6.40 13.24
N ARG A 59 -5.84 6.06 12.02
CA ARG A 59 -5.04 5.25 11.09
C ARG A 59 -3.73 5.92 10.71
N GLY A 60 -3.75 7.23 10.43
CA GLY A 60 -2.56 8.00 10.08
C GLY A 60 -1.52 8.06 11.20
N ILE A 61 -1.95 8.33 12.44
CA ILE A 61 -1.07 8.33 13.61
C ILE A 61 -0.45 6.94 13.81
N ARG A 62 -1.25 5.87 13.68
CA ARG A 62 -0.76 4.49 13.81
C ARG A 62 0.24 4.10 12.73
N HIS A 63 0.02 4.55 11.49
CA HIS A 63 1.00 4.39 10.41
C HIS A 63 2.31 5.11 10.72
N ARG A 64 2.27 6.35 11.23
CA ARG A 64 3.46 7.11 11.61
C ARG A 64 4.23 6.43 12.75
N SER A 65 3.53 5.90 13.75
CA SER A 65 4.13 5.17 14.87
C SER A 65 4.51 3.72 14.54
N GLY A 66 4.29 3.22 13.32
CA GLY A 66 4.61 1.84 12.94
C GLY A 66 3.72 0.75 13.58
N HIS A 67 2.55 1.12 14.11
CA HIS A 67 1.64 0.18 14.77
C HIS A 67 0.60 -0.38 13.80
N LYS A 68 0.11 -1.60 14.08
CA LYS A 68 -0.99 -2.22 13.32
C LYS A 68 -2.25 -1.35 13.36
N VAL A 69 -2.93 -1.23 12.22
CA VAL A 69 -3.94 -0.18 11.98
C VAL A 69 -5.38 -0.65 12.21
N ARG A 70 -5.67 -1.95 12.06
CA ARG A 70 -7.03 -2.53 12.12
C ARG A 70 -7.50 -2.93 13.53
N GLY A 71 -6.96 -2.32 14.58
CA GLY A 71 -7.37 -2.62 15.97
C GLY A 71 -6.91 -3.99 16.51
N GLN A 72 -5.89 -4.60 15.90
CA GLN A 72 -5.31 -5.85 16.39
C GLN A 72 -4.76 -5.68 17.82
N ARG A 73 -4.93 -6.70 18.68
CA ARG A 73 -4.40 -6.72 20.05
C ARG A 73 -2.87 -6.82 20.03
N LEU A 74 -2.18 -5.90 20.70
CA LEU A 74 -0.71 -5.78 20.72
C LEU A 74 -0.06 -6.25 22.03
N ARG A 75 -0.84 -6.80 22.98
CA ARG A 75 -0.31 -7.23 24.29
C ARG A 75 0.75 -8.34 24.15
N SER A 76 0.55 -9.32 23.29
CA SER A 76 1.47 -10.46 23.10
C SER A 76 2.13 -10.48 21.71
N ASN A 77 1.62 -9.72 20.74
CA ASN A 77 2.01 -9.82 19.33
C ASN A 77 2.78 -8.58 18.86
N GLY A 78 3.69 -8.75 17.90
CA GLY A 78 4.46 -7.65 17.32
C GLY A 78 5.55 -7.10 18.26
N ARG A 79 6.05 -7.94 19.15
CA ARG A 79 7.20 -7.63 20.01
C ARG A 79 8.47 -7.69 19.17
N SER A 80 9.19 -6.58 19.09
CA SER A 80 10.54 -6.51 18.51
C SER A 80 11.57 -6.41 19.64
N GLY A 81 12.59 -7.26 19.61
CA GLY A 81 13.60 -7.40 20.64
C GLY A 81 14.33 -8.73 20.46
N SER A 82 15.46 -8.91 21.15
CA SER A 82 16.14 -10.20 21.18
C SER A 82 15.27 -11.23 21.91
N THR A 83 15.11 -12.40 21.31
CA THR A 83 14.59 -13.56 22.04
C THR A 83 15.59 -13.89 23.14
N LEU A 84 15.16 -13.91 24.40
CA LEU A 84 15.89 -14.59 25.47
C LEU A 84 15.81 -16.10 25.17
N GLY A 85 16.79 -16.64 24.44
CA GLY A 85 16.76 -18.02 23.99
C GLY A 85 17.97 -18.43 23.16
N VAL A 86 17.83 -19.54 22.44
CA VAL A 86 18.93 -20.23 21.75
C VAL A 86 19.51 -19.38 20.62
N GLN A 87 20.78 -18.97 20.78
CA GLN A 87 21.56 -18.41 19.69
C GLN A 87 22.00 -19.55 18.75
N ARG A 88 21.51 -19.52 17.51
CA ARG A 88 22.12 -20.34 16.45
C ARG A 88 23.41 -19.66 16.02
N LYS A 89 24.49 -20.44 15.90
CA LYS A 89 25.74 -19.97 15.31
C LYS A 89 25.43 -19.47 13.89
N LYS A 90 25.84 -18.24 13.58
CA LYS A 90 25.81 -17.73 12.20
C LYS A 90 26.79 -18.49 11.34
#